data_AF-A0A7C3WZ82-F1
#
_entry.id   AF-A0A7C3WZ82-F1
#
_cell.length_a   1.000
_cell.length_b   1.000
_cell.length_c   1.000
_cell.angle_alpha   90.00
_cell.angle_beta   90.00
_cell.angle_gamma   90.00
#
_symmetry.space_group_name_H-M   'P 1'
#
loop_
_entity.id
_entity.type
_entity.pdbx_description
1 polymer ?
#
loop_
_entity_poly.entity_id
_entity_poly.type
_entity_poly.pdbx_seq_one_letter_code
_entity_poly.pdbx_strand_id
1 'polypeptide(L)'
;MASGRNGGRGKGTPGVFGLERNVFCLGLVSFFNDFSSEMVYPLFPTFLTESLRAGAWFLGLVEGLADSVASLLNLMSGWFSDRLRRRKAMVAGGYSFSALSRGTLAVVTAPWQALAAWFCNRVGKGIRTAPRDALIADSCRPDARGRAFGYQRSMDHSGALMGAAAASLLMTAFHLGYRPIFALAIVPIALGIGLLLVGVRETGVAECRDAPRVTLSDLKLKRFDRRFKVLLAAVFIFTLGNSSDAFLLLRARRMGGFPVALLPALWGVLHVGKASVSIPGGALSDRWGGKAVVVAGW
;
A
#
# COMPACT_ATOMS: atom_id res chain seq x y z
N MET A 1 52.17 12.72 14.15
CA MET A 1 51.99 12.95 12.69
C MET A 1 51.15 11.82 12.12
N ALA A 2 50.14 12.19 11.30
CA ALA A 2 49.27 11.34 10.48
C ALA A 2 48.27 10.42 11.22
N SER A 3 47.00 10.31 10.87
CA SER A 3 46.19 10.98 9.83
C SER A 3 44.72 10.68 10.17
N GLY A 4 43.94 11.72 10.47
CA GLY A 4 42.49 11.64 10.63
C GLY A 4 41.85 11.40 9.27
N ARG A 5 41.29 10.20 9.06
CA ARG A 5 40.41 9.93 7.93
C ARG A 5 39.08 10.62 8.15
N ASN A 6 39.00 11.82 7.60
CA ASN A 6 37.80 12.63 7.48
C ASN A 6 36.78 11.89 6.60
N GLY A 7 35.86 11.17 7.24
CA GLY A 7 34.74 10.51 6.57
C GLY A 7 33.77 11.56 6.05
N GLY A 8 33.87 11.87 4.76
CA GLY A 8 32.92 12.69 4.03
C GLY A 8 31.54 12.07 4.05
N ARG A 9 30.76 12.33 5.11
CA ARG A 9 29.32 12.09 5.16
C ARG A 9 28.68 13.01 4.12
N GLY A 10 28.08 12.40 3.10
CA GLY A 10 27.36 13.10 2.05
C GLY A 10 26.40 14.12 2.63
N LYS A 11 26.50 15.37 2.18
CA LYS A 11 25.57 16.45 2.49
C LYS A 11 24.17 15.98 2.08
N GLY A 12 23.31 15.69 3.06
CA GLY A 12 21.90 15.39 2.83
C GLY A 12 21.27 16.51 2.03
N THR A 13 20.53 16.17 0.99
CA THR A 13 19.73 17.14 0.24
C THR A 13 18.84 17.91 1.21
N PRO A 14 18.66 19.24 1.07
CA PRO A 14 17.81 20.00 1.97
C PRO A 14 16.40 19.37 2.01
N GLY A 15 16.02 18.90 3.20
CA GLY A 15 14.76 18.21 3.41
C GLY A 15 13.57 19.17 3.35
N VAL A 16 12.44 18.68 2.85
CA VAL A 16 11.17 19.42 2.84
C VAL A 16 10.44 19.07 4.14
N PHE A 17 10.09 20.07 4.96
CA PHE A 17 9.50 19.89 6.30
C PHE A 17 10.31 18.96 7.25
N GLY A 18 11.63 18.91 7.09
CA GLY A 18 12.51 18.04 7.90
C GLY A 18 12.48 16.56 7.50
N LEU A 19 11.95 16.24 6.32
CA LEU A 19 12.01 14.91 5.69
C LEU A 19 12.92 14.94 4.46
N GLU A 20 13.62 13.85 4.23
CA GLU A 20 14.45 13.65 3.03
C GLU A 20 13.56 13.67 1.77
N ARG A 21 14.06 14.27 0.68
CA ARG A 21 13.28 14.50 -0.56
C ARG A 21 12.61 13.23 -1.09
N ASN A 22 13.31 12.10 -1.05
CA ASN A 22 12.77 10.81 -1.48
C ASN A 22 11.59 10.36 -0.62
N VAL A 23 11.69 10.50 0.71
CA VAL A 23 10.61 10.15 1.65
C VAL A 23 9.38 11.02 1.39
N PHE A 24 9.59 12.33 1.20
CA PHE A 24 8.51 13.26 0.87
C PHE A 24 7.81 12.87 -0.44
N CYS A 25 8.57 12.66 -1.52
CA CYS A 25 8.03 12.26 -2.81
C CYS A 25 7.32 10.90 -2.76
N LEU A 26 7.90 9.89 -2.09
CA LEU A 26 7.28 8.55 -1.96
C LEU A 26 5.97 8.58 -1.17
N GLY A 27 5.90 9.45 -0.15
CA GLY A 27 4.64 9.71 0.55
C GLY A 27 3.59 10.29 -0.39
N LEU A 28 3.91 11.32 -1.18
CA LEU A 28 2.98 11.88 -2.17
C LEU A 28 2.57 10.87 -3.25
N VAL A 29 3.49 10.06 -3.76
CA VAL A 29 3.19 8.97 -4.70
C VAL A 29 2.15 8.02 -4.09
N SER A 30 2.28 7.73 -2.80
CA SER A 30 1.39 6.81 -2.11
C SER A 30 0.04 7.46 -1.78
N PHE A 31 0.02 8.74 -1.42
CA PHE A 31 -1.21 9.54 -1.36
C PHE A 31 -2.01 9.42 -2.65
N PHE A 32 -1.38 9.63 -3.81
CA PHE A 32 -2.04 9.53 -5.10
C PHE A 32 -2.50 8.09 -5.43
N ASN A 33 -1.71 7.08 -5.08
CA ASN A 33 -2.12 5.69 -5.23
C ASN A 33 -3.34 5.36 -4.35
N ASP A 34 -3.36 5.81 -3.10
CA ASP A 34 -4.44 5.47 -2.17
C ASP A 34 -5.69 6.31 -2.42
N PHE A 35 -5.54 7.56 -2.87
CA PHE A 35 -6.65 8.32 -3.48
C PHE A 35 -7.29 7.49 -4.59
N SER A 36 -6.48 7.00 -5.51
CA SER A 36 -6.96 6.18 -6.63
C SER A 36 -7.57 4.84 -6.17
N SER A 37 -6.94 4.15 -5.22
CA SER A 37 -7.40 2.85 -4.70
C SER A 37 -8.76 2.98 -4.03
N GLU A 38 -8.92 4.00 -3.21
CA GLU A 38 -10.08 4.17 -2.32
C GLU A 38 -11.25 4.89 -2.98
N MET A 39 -11.06 5.39 -4.21
CA MET A 39 -12.18 5.66 -5.11
C MET A 39 -12.90 4.37 -5.55
N VAL A 40 -12.17 3.25 -5.62
CA VAL A 40 -12.65 1.99 -6.21
C VAL A 40 -13.03 0.97 -5.14
N TYR A 41 -12.15 0.77 -4.14
CA TYR A 41 -12.30 -0.26 -3.11
C TYR A 41 -13.68 -0.29 -2.44
N PRO A 42 -14.22 0.83 -1.92
CA PRO A 42 -15.49 0.78 -1.22
C PRO A 42 -16.71 0.49 -2.11
N LEU A 43 -16.57 0.72 -3.42
CA LEU A 43 -17.61 0.47 -4.41
C LEU A 43 -17.51 -0.91 -5.05
N PHE A 44 -16.35 -1.56 -4.95
CA PHE A 44 -16.10 -2.84 -5.61
C PHE A 44 -17.05 -3.97 -5.19
N PRO A 45 -17.41 -4.15 -3.89
CA PRO A 45 -18.34 -5.20 -3.47
C PRO A 45 -19.73 -5.05 -4.08
N THR A 46 -20.25 -3.83 -4.12
CA THR A 46 -21.58 -3.55 -4.69
C THR A 46 -21.54 -3.58 -6.21
N PHE A 47 -20.45 -3.16 -6.84
CA PHE A 47 -20.25 -3.34 -8.29
C PHE A 47 -20.27 -4.82 -8.69
N LEU A 48 -19.51 -5.68 -7.99
CA LEU A 48 -19.50 -7.12 -8.23
C LEU A 48 -20.90 -7.74 -8.08
N THR A 49 -21.60 -7.40 -6.99
CA THR A 49 -22.86 -8.08 -6.63
C THR A 49 -24.10 -7.50 -7.32
N GLU A 50 -24.19 -6.18 -7.48
CA GLU A 50 -25.35 -5.51 -8.08
C GLU A 50 -25.20 -5.37 -9.61
N SER A 51 -24.02 -4.97 -10.10
CA SER A 51 -23.81 -4.73 -11.54
C SER A 51 -23.43 -6.00 -12.31
N LEU A 52 -22.50 -6.79 -11.77
CA LEU A 52 -22.03 -8.03 -12.41
C LEU A 52 -22.78 -9.28 -11.95
N ARG A 53 -23.74 -9.13 -11.02
CA ARG A 53 -24.57 -10.20 -10.46
C ARG A 53 -23.76 -11.36 -9.88
N ALA A 54 -22.55 -11.09 -9.38
CA ALA A 54 -21.71 -12.07 -8.71
C ALA A 54 -22.25 -12.38 -7.31
N GLY A 55 -22.10 -13.63 -6.86
CA GLY A 55 -22.44 -14.01 -5.49
C GLY A 55 -21.43 -13.48 -4.47
N ALA A 56 -21.83 -13.37 -3.20
CA ALA A 56 -20.91 -12.97 -2.11
C ALA A 56 -19.73 -13.94 -1.94
N TRP A 57 -19.91 -15.22 -2.28
CA TRP A 57 -18.83 -16.21 -2.31
C TRP A 57 -17.72 -15.82 -3.30
N PHE A 58 -18.09 -15.21 -4.43
CA PHE A 58 -17.15 -14.79 -5.46
C PHE A 58 -16.32 -13.59 -4.99
N LEU A 59 -16.93 -12.65 -4.25
CA LEU A 59 -16.20 -11.57 -3.57
C LEU A 59 -15.14 -12.15 -2.62
N GLY A 60 -15.49 -13.17 -1.83
CA GLY A 60 -14.55 -13.86 -0.95
C GLY A 60 -13.40 -14.52 -1.71
N LEU A 61 -13.69 -15.17 -2.84
CA LEU A 61 -12.67 -15.74 -3.73
C LEU A 61 -11.74 -14.66 -4.30
N VAL A 62 -12.31 -13.52 -4.75
CA VAL A 62 -11.55 -12.39 -5.30
C VAL A 62 -10.61 -11.82 -4.24
N GLU A 63 -11.12 -11.50 -3.05
CA GLU A 63 -10.32 -10.93 -1.95
C GLU A 63 -9.26 -11.93 -1.47
N GLY A 64 -9.64 -13.19 -1.24
CA GLY A 64 -8.74 -14.23 -0.71
C GLY A 64 -7.59 -14.58 -1.68
N LEU A 65 -7.89 -14.80 -2.96
CA LEU A 65 -6.85 -15.08 -3.96
C LEU A 65 -5.93 -13.89 -4.15
N ALA A 66 -6.51 -12.69 -4.25
CA ALA A 66 -5.75 -11.50 -4.54
C ALA A 66 -4.80 -11.13 -3.38
N ASP A 67 -5.25 -11.25 -2.12
CA ASP A 67 -4.39 -11.00 -0.96
C ASP A 67 -3.33 -12.09 -0.76
N SER A 68 -3.65 -13.35 -1.07
CA SER A 68 -2.66 -14.43 -1.08
C SER A 68 -1.54 -14.15 -2.08
N VAL A 69 -1.89 -13.77 -3.32
CA VAL A 69 -0.93 -13.46 -4.37
C VAL A 69 -0.10 -12.23 -4.03
N ALA A 70 -0.72 -11.16 -3.52
CA ALA A 70 0.02 -9.99 -3.06
C ALA A 70 1.04 -10.35 -1.98
N SER A 71 0.66 -11.20 -1.01
CA SER A 71 1.53 -11.62 0.09
C SER A 71 2.71 -12.46 -0.38
N LEU A 72 2.48 -13.45 -1.27
CA LEU A 72 3.57 -14.24 -1.86
C LEU A 72 4.51 -13.36 -2.70
N LEU A 73 3.95 -12.51 -3.56
CA LEU A 73 4.75 -11.64 -4.41
C LEU A 73 5.51 -10.59 -3.61
N ASN A 74 5.00 -10.13 -2.47
CA ASN A 74 5.71 -9.20 -1.59
C ASN A 74 7.00 -9.83 -1.02
N LEU A 75 6.94 -11.11 -0.64
CA LEU A 75 8.13 -11.85 -0.21
C LEU A 75 9.15 -11.99 -1.35
N MET A 76 8.69 -12.38 -2.54
CA MET A 76 9.57 -12.57 -3.70
C MET A 76 10.13 -11.25 -4.24
N SER A 77 9.35 -10.18 -4.21
CA SER A 77 9.75 -8.87 -4.71
C SER A 77 10.82 -8.24 -3.82
N GLY A 78 10.76 -8.41 -2.50
CA GLY A 78 11.84 -8.01 -1.59
C GLY A 78 13.17 -8.65 -1.99
N TRP A 79 13.19 -9.99 -2.12
CA TRP A 79 14.37 -10.73 -2.57
C TRP A 79 14.89 -10.28 -3.94
N PHE A 80 14.00 -10.11 -4.92
CA PHE A 80 14.37 -9.71 -6.26
C PHE A 80 14.86 -8.26 -6.32
N SER A 81 14.32 -7.38 -5.48
CA SER A 81 14.71 -5.98 -5.36
C SER A 81 16.12 -5.82 -4.85
N ASP A 82 16.48 -6.59 -3.82
CA ASP A 82 17.82 -6.58 -3.27
C ASP A 82 18.85 -7.15 -4.26
N ARG A 83 18.43 -8.08 -5.12
CA ARG A 83 19.27 -8.63 -6.19
C ARG A 83 19.43 -7.68 -7.37
N LEU A 84 18.34 -7.07 -7.84
CA LEU A 84 18.35 -6.19 -9.02
C LEU A 84 18.90 -4.79 -8.74
N ARG A 85 18.83 -4.31 -7.49
CA ARG A 85 19.24 -2.95 -7.08
C ARG A 85 18.60 -1.83 -7.91
N ARG A 86 17.47 -2.11 -8.54
CA ARG A 86 16.65 -1.19 -9.35
C ARG A 86 15.28 -1.05 -8.71
N ARG A 87 15.26 -0.56 -7.48
CA ARG A 87 14.04 -0.53 -6.67
C ARG A 87 13.01 0.40 -7.28
N LYS A 88 13.44 1.55 -7.81
CA LYS A 88 12.55 2.51 -8.47
C LYS A 88 11.79 1.89 -9.65
N ALA A 89 12.46 1.09 -10.46
CA ALA A 89 11.84 0.44 -11.62
C ALA A 89 10.77 -0.60 -11.20
N MET A 90 11.03 -1.37 -10.15
CA MET A 90 10.05 -2.31 -9.60
C MET A 90 8.84 -1.60 -8.99
N VAL A 91 9.08 -0.51 -8.25
CA VAL A 91 8.01 0.33 -7.71
C VAL A 91 7.15 0.90 -8.83
N ALA A 92 7.77 1.44 -9.89
CA ALA A 92 7.07 1.98 -11.05
C ALA A 92 6.25 0.89 -11.76
N GLY A 93 6.85 -0.27 -12.02
CA GLY A 93 6.16 -1.40 -12.64
C GLY A 93 4.94 -1.86 -11.84
N GLY A 94 5.06 -1.99 -10.51
CA GLY A 94 3.94 -2.37 -9.66
C GLY A 94 2.82 -1.33 -9.60
N TYR A 95 3.14 -0.03 -9.64
CA TYR A 95 2.12 1.01 -9.79
C TYR A 95 1.46 0.98 -11.17
N SER A 96 2.20 0.67 -12.24
CA SER A 96 1.63 0.52 -13.59
C SER A 96 0.61 -0.63 -13.66
N PHE A 97 0.90 -1.79 -13.04
CA PHE A 97 -0.09 -2.87 -12.91
C PHE A 97 -1.35 -2.41 -12.16
N SER A 98 -1.16 -1.63 -11.09
CA SER A 98 -2.27 -1.05 -10.32
C SER A 98 -3.10 -0.08 -11.19
N ALA A 99 -2.45 0.74 -12.02
CA ALA A 99 -3.14 1.67 -12.94
C ALA A 99 -3.92 0.92 -14.03
N LEU A 100 -3.33 -0.12 -14.62
CA LEU A 100 -3.98 -0.97 -15.61
C LEU A 100 -5.24 -1.63 -15.06
N SER A 101 -5.20 -2.09 -13.81
CA SER A 101 -6.37 -2.64 -13.12
C SER A 101 -7.55 -1.65 -13.04
N ARG A 102 -7.29 -0.37 -12.71
CA ARG A 102 -8.36 0.65 -12.63
C ARG A 102 -8.99 0.92 -13.98
N GLY A 103 -8.16 1.06 -15.02
CA GLY A 103 -8.65 1.25 -16.38
C GLY A 103 -9.45 0.05 -16.90
N THR A 104 -9.00 -1.17 -16.60
CA THR A 104 -9.74 -2.38 -16.98
C THR A 104 -11.07 -2.49 -16.23
N LEU A 105 -11.13 -2.20 -14.93
CA LEU A 105 -12.38 -2.22 -14.15
C LEU A 105 -13.47 -1.30 -14.71
N ALA A 106 -13.10 -0.19 -15.36
CA ALA A 106 -14.06 0.73 -15.97
C ALA A 106 -14.84 0.10 -17.14
N VAL A 107 -14.33 -0.96 -17.78
CA VAL A 107 -14.94 -1.59 -18.96
C VAL A 107 -15.43 -3.02 -18.70
N VAL A 108 -15.24 -3.54 -17.49
CA VAL A 108 -15.65 -4.91 -17.13
C VAL A 108 -17.16 -5.12 -17.26
N THR A 109 -17.55 -6.21 -17.92
CA THR A 109 -18.94 -6.67 -18.09
C THR A 109 -19.22 -8.00 -17.41
N ALA A 110 -18.20 -8.77 -17.02
CA ALA A 110 -18.36 -10.09 -16.40
C ALA A 110 -17.53 -10.25 -15.10
N PRO A 111 -18.01 -11.03 -14.11
CA PRO A 111 -17.31 -11.22 -12.84
C PRO A 111 -15.85 -11.70 -12.96
N TRP A 112 -15.57 -12.60 -13.90
CA TRP A 112 -14.21 -13.12 -14.10
C TRP A 112 -13.23 -12.05 -14.61
N GLN A 113 -13.71 -11.05 -15.36
CA GLN A 113 -12.88 -9.92 -15.80
C GLN A 113 -12.58 -9.00 -14.61
N ALA A 114 -13.55 -8.80 -13.70
CA ALA A 114 -13.32 -8.07 -12.46
C ALA A 114 -12.28 -8.79 -11.58
N LEU A 115 -12.36 -10.13 -11.48
CA LEU A 115 -11.34 -10.93 -10.81
C LEU A 115 -9.95 -10.74 -11.43
N ALA A 116 -9.83 -10.82 -12.75
CA ALA A 116 -8.57 -10.61 -13.45
C ALA A 116 -8.00 -9.20 -13.22
N ALA A 117 -8.86 -8.18 -13.29
CA ALA A 117 -8.46 -6.80 -13.00
C ALA A 117 -8.02 -6.65 -11.54
N TRP A 118 -8.78 -7.19 -10.57
CA TRP A 118 -8.43 -7.12 -9.14
C TRP A 118 -7.13 -7.85 -8.83
N PHE A 119 -6.93 -9.02 -9.44
CA PHE A 119 -5.70 -9.79 -9.36
C PHE A 119 -4.51 -8.99 -9.89
N CYS A 120 -4.65 -8.33 -11.04
CA CYS A 120 -3.65 -7.44 -11.62
C CYS A 120 -3.24 -6.31 -10.65
N ASN A 121 -4.21 -5.67 -9.97
CA ASN A 121 -3.93 -4.68 -8.92
C ASN A 121 -3.09 -5.27 -7.78
N ARG A 122 -3.35 -6.51 -7.39
CA ARG A 122 -2.69 -7.14 -6.24
C ARG A 122 -1.33 -7.72 -6.57
N VAL A 123 -1.12 -8.14 -7.82
CA VAL A 123 0.22 -8.34 -8.41
C VAL A 123 1.02 -7.04 -8.34
N GLY A 124 0.44 -5.92 -8.78
CA GLY A 124 1.07 -4.61 -8.70
C GLY A 124 1.49 -4.22 -7.27
N LYS A 125 0.59 -4.39 -6.30
CA LYS A 125 0.88 -4.19 -4.87
C LYS A 125 2.01 -5.09 -4.37
N GLY A 126 1.99 -6.38 -4.71
CA GLY A 126 3.02 -7.35 -4.32
C GLY A 126 4.40 -7.01 -4.87
N ILE A 127 4.48 -6.46 -6.09
CA ILE A 127 5.75 -6.07 -6.71
C ILE A 127 6.31 -4.79 -6.12
N ARG A 128 5.48 -3.80 -5.77
CA ARG A 128 5.94 -2.46 -5.36
C ARG A 128 6.20 -2.29 -3.86
N THR A 129 5.54 -3.05 -2.99
CA THR A 129 5.50 -2.73 -1.55
C THR A 129 6.88 -2.87 -0.90
N ALA A 130 7.48 -4.07 -0.92
CA ALA A 130 8.82 -4.26 -0.35
C ALA A 130 9.91 -3.34 -0.96
N PRO A 131 10.00 -3.18 -2.30
CA PRO A 131 10.97 -2.23 -2.89
C PRO A 131 10.75 -0.77 -2.48
N ARG A 132 9.49 -0.33 -2.34
CA ARG A 132 9.15 1.02 -1.89
C ARG A 132 9.59 1.23 -0.45
N ASP A 133 9.26 0.30 0.42
CA ASP A 133 9.57 0.41 1.85
C ASP A 133 11.10 0.37 2.06
N ALA A 134 11.82 -0.41 1.27
CA ALA A 134 13.29 -0.41 1.24
C ALA A 134 13.88 0.91 0.73
N LEU A 135 13.28 1.53 -0.30
CA LEU A 135 13.69 2.87 -0.76
C LEU A 135 13.48 3.94 0.31
N ILE A 136 12.39 3.87 1.08
CA ILE A 136 12.15 4.79 2.21
C ILE A 136 13.21 4.58 3.28
N ALA A 137 13.46 3.33 3.66
CA ALA A 137 14.42 2.98 4.71
C ALA A 137 15.86 3.37 4.36
N ASP A 138 16.24 3.29 3.08
CA ASP A 138 17.57 3.70 2.58
C ASP A 138 17.68 5.21 2.37
N SER A 139 16.55 5.90 2.22
CA SER A 139 16.51 7.35 2.04
C SER A 139 16.48 8.13 3.36
N CYS A 140 16.46 7.47 4.52
CA CYS A 140 16.42 8.12 5.82
C CYS A 140 17.46 7.54 6.79
N ARG A 141 17.87 8.37 7.75
CA ARG A 141 18.77 7.92 8.81
C ARG A 141 18.06 6.96 9.77
N PRO A 142 18.78 6.01 10.41
CA PRO A 142 18.17 5.02 11.31
C PRO A 142 17.34 5.62 12.46
N ASP A 143 17.75 6.78 12.96
CA ASP A 143 17.10 7.55 14.04
C ASP A 143 15.81 8.28 13.61
N ALA A 144 15.51 8.32 12.31
CA ALA A 144 14.33 9.00 11.76
C ALA A 144 13.36 8.05 11.03
N ARG A 145 13.56 6.73 11.14
CA ARG A 145 12.77 5.73 10.41
C ARG A 145 11.30 5.71 10.83
N GLY A 146 10.97 5.75 12.12
CA GLY A 146 9.58 5.77 12.57
C GLY A 146 8.84 7.00 12.09
N ARG A 147 9.48 8.18 12.11
CA ARG A 147 8.94 9.40 11.48
C ARG A 147 8.74 9.26 9.97
N ALA A 148 9.70 8.68 9.24
CA ALA A 148 9.59 8.49 7.80
C ALA A 148 8.42 7.55 7.43
N PHE A 149 8.30 6.41 8.11
CA PHE A 149 7.18 5.49 7.93
C PHE A 149 5.86 6.05 8.47
N GLY A 150 5.88 6.85 9.53
CA GLY A 150 4.70 7.55 10.05
C GLY A 150 4.14 8.57 9.04
N TYR A 151 5.02 9.36 8.41
CA TYR A 151 4.65 10.25 7.31
C TYR A 151 4.08 9.48 6.12
N GLN A 152 4.77 8.41 5.71
CA GLN A 152 4.32 7.52 4.65
C GLN A 152 2.90 7.00 4.91
N ARG A 153 2.62 6.45 6.10
CA ARG A 153 1.29 5.93 6.47
C ARG A 153 0.24 7.02 6.61
N SER A 154 0.62 8.21 7.07
CA SER A 154 -0.26 9.38 7.07
C SER A 154 -0.67 9.75 5.66
N MET A 155 0.27 9.75 4.70
CA MET A 155 -0.04 10.06 3.31
C MET A 155 -0.90 8.97 2.66
N ASP A 156 -0.65 7.69 2.95
CA ASP A 156 -1.52 6.59 2.53
C ASP A 156 -2.97 6.84 2.97
N HIS A 157 -3.18 7.15 4.26
CA HIS A 157 -4.52 7.36 4.82
C HIS A 157 -5.17 8.69 4.44
N SER A 158 -4.40 9.76 4.26
CA SER A 158 -4.92 11.02 3.72
C SER A 158 -5.37 10.85 2.27
N GLY A 159 -4.60 10.11 1.46
CA GLY A 159 -4.98 9.76 0.10
C GLY A 159 -6.28 8.97 0.10
N ALA A 160 -6.34 7.93 0.93
CA ALA A 160 -7.52 7.10 1.12
C ALA A 160 -8.79 7.89 1.46
N LEU A 161 -8.69 8.79 2.45
CA LEU A 161 -9.78 9.66 2.86
C LEU A 161 -10.27 10.55 1.71
N MET A 162 -9.33 11.18 0.99
CA MET A 162 -9.66 12.08 -0.13
C MET A 162 -10.25 11.31 -1.31
N GLY A 163 -9.75 10.11 -1.61
CA GLY A 163 -10.29 9.24 -2.66
C GLY A 163 -11.71 8.75 -2.36
N ALA A 164 -11.95 8.32 -1.12
CA ALA A 164 -13.26 7.96 -0.64
C ALA A 164 -14.25 9.14 -0.69
N ALA A 165 -13.84 10.32 -0.20
CA ALA A 165 -14.65 11.53 -0.28
C ALA A 165 -14.95 11.93 -1.73
N ALA A 166 -13.96 11.84 -2.62
CA ALA A 166 -14.14 12.11 -4.04
C ALA A 166 -15.13 11.15 -4.70
N ALA A 167 -15.03 9.83 -4.44
CA ALA A 167 -15.98 8.87 -4.98
C ALA A 167 -17.41 9.15 -4.50
N SER A 168 -17.60 9.42 -3.20
CA SER A 168 -18.91 9.82 -2.69
C SER A 168 -19.44 11.08 -3.36
N LEU A 169 -18.62 12.14 -3.44
CA LEU A 169 -19.01 13.40 -4.08
C LEU A 169 -19.39 13.21 -5.55
N LEU A 170 -18.61 12.42 -6.30
CA LEU A 170 -18.87 12.13 -7.71
C LEU A 170 -20.19 11.35 -7.90
N MET A 171 -20.53 10.46 -6.99
CA MET A 171 -21.82 9.75 -7.02
C MET A 171 -22.99 10.64 -6.60
N THR A 172 -22.84 11.47 -5.56
CA THR A 172 -23.94 12.28 -5.02
C THR A 172 -24.22 13.53 -5.83
N ALA A 173 -23.17 14.29 -6.21
CA ALA A 173 -23.32 15.60 -6.84
C ALA A 173 -23.33 15.53 -8.38
N PHE A 174 -22.59 14.58 -8.96
CA PHE A 174 -22.48 14.42 -10.42
C PHE A 174 -23.23 13.19 -10.94
N HIS A 175 -23.88 12.44 -10.04
CA HIS A 175 -24.67 11.24 -10.37
C HIS A 175 -23.89 10.20 -11.21
N LEU A 176 -22.57 10.14 -11.03
CA LEU A 176 -21.73 9.18 -11.74
C LEU A 176 -21.97 7.76 -11.22
N GLY A 177 -22.05 6.80 -12.16
CA GLY A 177 -22.05 5.37 -11.83
C GLY A 177 -20.65 4.84 -11.52
N TYR A 178 -20.57 3.52 -11.28
CA TYR A 178 -19.31 2.83 -10.94
C TYR A 178 -18.20 3.02 -11.99
N ARG A 179 -18.50 2.80 -13.26
CA ARG A 179 -17.52 2.77 -14.35
C ARG A 179 -16.81 4.11 -14.59
N PRO A 180 -17.51 5.26 -14.67
CA PRO A 180 -16.84 6.57 -14.73
C PRO A 180 -15.90 6.83 -13.55
N ILE A 181 -16.28 6.43 -12.33
CA ILE A 181 -15.43 6.61 -11.14
C ILE A 181 -14.17 5.75 -11.24
N PHE A 182 -14.29 4.51 -11.69
CA PHE A 182 -13.13 3.63 -11.91
C PHE A 182 -12.19 4.16 -12.99
N ALA A 183 -12.74 4.76 -14.05
CA ALA A 183 -11.95 5.44 -15.08
C ALA A 183 -11.23 6.68 -14.53
N LEU A 184 -11.94 7.53 -13.77
CA LEU A 184 -11.37 8.72 -13.15
C LEU A 184 -10.27 8.37 -12.13
N ALA A 185 -10.34 7.20 -11.48
CA ALA A 185 -9.29 6.72 -10.59
C ALA A 185 -7.94 6.55 -11.30
N ILE A 186 -7.88 6.43 -12.63
CA ILE A 186 -6.60 6.39 -13.38
C ILE A 186 -5.83 7.71 -13.23
N VAL A 187 -6.52 8.85 -13.14
CA VAL A 187 -5.90 10.17 -13.08
C VAL A 187 -4.96 10.30 -11.87
N PRO A 188 -5.41 10.11 -10.61
CA PRO A 188 -4.52 10.22 -9.47
C PRO A 188 -3.36 9.22 -9.52
N ILE A 189 -3.57 7.96 -9.89
CA ILE A 189 -2.46 7.00 -9.96
C ILE A 189 -1.45 7.34 -11.07
N ALA A 190 -1.90 7.89 -12.20
CA ALA A 190 -1.00 8.36 -13.26
C ALA A 190 -0.15 9.55 -12.78
N LEU A 191 -0.74 10.48 -12.02
CA LEU A 191 0.00 11.57 -11.36
C LEU A 191 1.04 11.01 -10.37
N GLY A 192 0.66 10.00 -9.58
CA GLY A 192 1.57 9.30 -8.67
C GLY A 192 2.75 8.65 -9.41
N ILE A 193 2.50 7.97 -10.53
CA ILE A 193 3.56 7.38 -11.36
C ILE A 193 4.46 8.47 -11.96
N GLY A 194 3.89 9.55 -12.49
CA GLY A 194 4.65 10.68 -13.01
C GLY A 194 5.56 11.30 -11.94
N LEU A 195 5.04 11.50 -10.73
CA LEU A 195 5.80 11.98 -9.59
C LEU A 195 6.88 10.99 -9.15
N LEU A 196 6.63 9.69 -9.19
CA LEU A 196 7.65 8.68 -8.90
C LEU A 196 8.81 8.77 -9.91
N LEU A 197 8.49 8.91 -11.19
CA LEU A 197 9.48 8.94 -12.27
C LEU A 197 10.36 10.20 -12.22
N VAL A 198 9.80 11.36 -11.90
CA VAL A 198 10.52 12.64 -11.86
C VAL A 198 11.08 12.95 -10.45
N GLY A 199 10.30 12.65 -9.42
CA GLY A 199 10.55 13.03 -8.04
C GLY A 199 11.46 12.08 -7.27
N VAL A 200 11.37 10.77 -7.49
CA VAL A 200 12.14 9.80 -6.67
C VAL A 200 13.47 9.46 -7.33
N ARG A 201 14.54 9.50 -6.56
CA ARG A 201 15.88 9.08 -6.99
C ARG A 201 16.18 7.67 -6.47
N GLU A 202 16.80 6.85 -7.31
CA GLU A 202 17.30 5.54 -6.87
C GLU A 202 18.37 5.76 -5.80
N THR A 203 18.21 5.09 -4.66
CA THR A 203 19.12 5.15 -3.51
C THR A 203 19.52 3.73 -3.15
N GLY A 204 20.78 3.51 -2.72
CA GLY A 204 21.27 2.18 -2.35
C GLY A 204 22.23 1.49 -3.33
N VAL A 205 22.72 2.17 -4.39
CA VAL A 205 23.68 1.57 -5.34
C VAL A 205 25.12 1.55 -4.81
N ALA A 206 25.48 2.48 -3.91
CA ALA A 206 26.89 2.77 -3.61
C ALA A 206 27.51 1.97 -2.43
N GLU A 207 26.75 1.54 -1.42
CA GLU A 207 27.36 1.06 -0.15
C GLU A 207 27.28 -0.45 0.12
N CYS A 208 26.40 -1.21 -0.55
CA CYS A 208 26.23 -2.64 -0.27
C CYS A 208 26.96 -3.55 -1.29
N ARG A 209 28.23 -3.31 -1.63
CA ARG A 209 28.99 -4.28 -2.44
C ARG A 209 29.26 -5.59 -1.69
N ASP A 210 29.30 -5.55 -0.35
CA ASP A 210 29.72 -6.66 0.52
C ASP A 210 28.61 -7.30 1.36
N ALA A 211 27.34 -6.89 1.19
CA ALA A 211 26.24 -7.53 1.92
C ALA A 211 26.01 -8.97 1.43
N PRO A 212 25.89 -9.98 2.32
CA PRO A 212 25.69 -11.36 1.93
C PRO A 212 24.42 -11.51 1.09
N ARG A 213 24.55 -12.17 -0.07
CA ARG A 213 23.43 -12.39 -0.98
C ARG A 213 22.45 -13.37 -0.35
N VAL A 214 21.28 -12.88 0.07
CA VAL A 214 20.18 -13.74 0.51
C VAL A 214 19.76 -14.65 -0.66
N THR A 215 19.65 -15.93 -0.41
CA THR A 215 19.23 -16.98 -1.36
C THR A 215 17.81 -17.45 -1.03
N LEU A 216 17.10 -18.02 -2.00
CA LEU A 216 15.78 -18.63 -1.74
C LEU A 216 15.85 -19.75 -0.68
N SER A 217 17.02 -20.41 -0.54
CA SER A 217 17.27 -21.38 0.53
C SER A 217 17.31 -20.78 1.94
N ASP A 218 17.54 -19.47 2.07
CA ASP A 218 17.53 -18.77 3.35
C ASP A 218 16.11 -18.48 3.85
N LEU A 219 15.11 -18.55 2.97
CA LEU A 219 13.68 -18.37 3.30
C LEU A 219 13.03 -19.63 3.90
N LYS A 220 13.80 -20.69 4.16
CA LYS A 220 13.28 -21.93 4.75
C LYS A 220 12.84 -21.69 6.19
N LEU A 221 11.59 -22.05 6.52
CA LEU A 221 10.99 -21.90 7.86
C LEU A 221 11.84 -22.52 8.98
N LYS A 222 12.60 -23.59 8.67
CA LYS A 222 13.51 -24.26 9.63
C LYS A 222 14.57 -23.31 10.21
N ARG A 223 14.98 -22.27 9.49
CA ARG A 223 16.02 -21.31 9.92
C ARG A 223 15.51 -20.26 10.91
N PHE A 224 14.20 -20.10 11.05
CA PHE A 224 13.62 -19.15 11.99
C PHE A 224 13.47 -19.76 13.38
N ASP A 225 13.58 -18.92 14.41
CA ASP A 225 13.47 -19.33 15.80
C ASP A 225 12.04 -19.71 16.19
N ARG A 226 11.87 -20.28 17.39
CA ARG A 226 10.54 -20.68 17.88
C ARG A 226 9.61 -19.48 18.06
N ARG A 227 10.13 -18.31 18.45
CA ARG A 227 9.31 -17.10 18.68
C ARG A 227 8.69 -16.61 17.38
N PHE A 228 9.45 -16.55 16.30
CA PHE A 228 8.94 -16.21 14.97
C PHE A 228 7.88 -17.22 14.50
N LYS A 229 8.11 -18.53 14.70
CA LYS A 229 7.13 -19.56 14.31
C LYS A 229 5.81 -19.44 15.09
N VAL A 230 5.87 -19.15 16.38
CA VAL A 230 4.68 -18.90 17.21
C VAL A 230 3.95 -17.64 16.74
N LEU A 231 4.69 -16.55 16.46
CA LEU A 231 4.10 -15.34 15.89
C LEU A 231 3.41 -15.62 14.55
N LEU A 232 4.07 -16.37 13.67
CA LEU A 232 3.53 -16.74 12.36
C LEU A 232 2.25 -17.60 12.51
N ALA A 233 2.23 -18.56 13.43
CA ALA A 233 1.05 -19.36 13.72
C ALA A 233 -0.10 -18.51 14.29
N ALA A 234 0.20 -17.58 15.20
CA ALA A 234 -0.79 -16.67 15.76
C ALA A 234 -1.39 -15.75 14.68
N VAL A 235 -0.54 -15.16 13.83
CA VAL A 235 -0.98 -14.34 12.69
C VAL A 235 -1.81 -15.19 11.72
N PHE A 236 -1.40 -16.42 11.42
CA PHE A 236 -2.15 -17.32 10.54
C PHE A 236 -3.56 -17.60 11.07
N ILE A 237 -3.69 -18.00 12.35
CA ILE A 237 -4.99 -18.27 12.98
C ILE A 237 -5.85 -16.99 13.00
N PHE A 238 -5.26 -15.85 13.34
CA PHE A 238 -5.95 -14.55 13.30
C PHE A 238 -6.45 -14.23 11.89
N THR A 239 -5.60 -14.38 10.87
CA THR A 239 -5.97 -14.07 9.48
C THR A 239 -7.01 -15.03 8.90
N LEU A 240 -7.11 -16.27 9.41
CA LEU A 240 -8.19 -17.19 9.06
C LEU A 240 -9.56 -16.72 9.59
N GLY A 241 -9.58 -16.10 10.76
CA GLY A 241 -10.81 -15.54 11.37
C GLY A 241 -11.13 -14.12 10.93
N ASN A 242 -10.15 -13.38 10.40
CA ASN A 242 -10.31 -11.99 10.00
C ASN A 242 -11.08 -11.88 8.67
N SER A 243 -12.26 -11.28 8.68
CA SER A 243 -13.05 -11.03 7.46
C SER A 243 -12.49 -9.86 6.67
N SER A 244 -12.55 -9.92 5.33
CA SER A 244 -12.25 -8.75 4.50
C SER A 244 -13.27 -7.64 4.77
N ASP A 245 -12.77 -6.41 4.90
CA ASP A 245 -13.57 -5.20 5.09
C ASP A 245 -14.60 -4.99 3.96
N ALA A 246 -14.35 -5.56 2.78
CA ALA A 246 -15.30 -5.62 1.66
C ALA A 246 -16.66 -6.22 2.06
N PHE A 247 -16.67 -7.22 2.97
CA PHE A 247 -17.91 -7.81 3.47
C PHE A 247 -18.64 -6.88 4.43
N LEU A 248 -17.94 -6.04 5.20
CA LEU A 248 -18.56 -5.04 6.07
C LEU A 248 -19.30 -3.99 5.24
N LEU A 249 -18.70 -3.52 4.15
CA LEU A 249 -19.34 -2.60 3.21
C LEU A 249 -20.52 -3.23 2.47
N LEU A 250 -20.39 -4.47 2.03
CA LEU A 250 -21.50 -5.22 1.44
C LEU A 250 -22.64 -5.43 2.44
N ARG A 251 -22.32 -5.68 3.71
CA ARG A 251 -23.31 -5.81 4.79
C ARG A 251 -24.02 -4.49 5.06
N ALA A 252 -23.27 -3.38 5.14
CA ALA A 252 -23.82 -2.03 5.29
C ALA A 252 -24.81 -1.70 4.16
N ARG A 253 -24.47 -2.05 2.92
CA ARG A 253 -25.37 -1.91 1.77
C ARG A 253 -26.64 -2.76 1.91
N ARG A 254 -26.51 -4.03 2.28
CA ARG A 254 -27.63 -4.97 2.40
C ARG A 254 -28.59 -4.67 3.55
N MET A 255 -28.13 -3.98 4.59
CA MET A 255 -28.98 -3.51 5.68
C MET A 255 -29.96 -2.42 5.24
N GLY A 256 -29.83 -1.88 4.03
CA GLY A 256 -30.78 -0.93 3.44
C GLY A 256 -30.65 0.51 3.95
N GLY A 257 -29.87 0.75 5.00
CA GLY A 257 -29.71 2.06 5.63
C GLY A 257 -28.80 3.05 4.87
N PHE A 258 -28.04 2.59 3.87
CA PHE A 258 -27.08 3.44 3.15
C PHE A 258 -27.23 3.37 1.62
N PRO A 259 -27.35 4.52 0.93
CA PRO A 259 -27.20 4.57 -0.52
C PRO A 259 -25.75 4.25 -0.90
N VAL A 260 -25.55 3.63 -2.08
CA VAL A 260 -24.21 3.26 -2.58
C VAL A 260 -23.25 4.45 -2.54
N ALA A 261 -23.75 5.64 -2.88
CA ALA A 261 -22.99 6.88 -2.92
C ALA A 261 -22.35 7.27 -1.58
N LEU A 262 -22.87 6.78 -0.43
CA LEU A 262 -22.32 7.06 0.89
C LEU A 262 -21.42 5.94 1.43
N LEU A 263 -21.31 4.79 0.75
CA LEU A 263 -20.40 3.73 1.17
C LEU A 263 -18.93 4.17 1.20
N PRO A 264 -18.41 4.92 0.20
CA PRO A 264 -17.06 5.46 0.29
C PRO A 264 -16.89 6.40 1.48
N ALA A 265 -17.82 7.32 1.75
CA ALA A 265 -17.74 8.20 2.91
C ALA A 265 -17.69 7.42 4.24
N LEU A 266 -18.53 6.38 4.40
CA LEU A 266 -18.51 5.50 5.57
C LEU A 266 -17.15 4.82 5.73
N TRP A 267 -16.57 4.33 4.64
CA TRP A 267 -15.22 3.77 4.60
C TRP A 267 -14.15 4.80 4.98
N GLY A 268 -14.30 6.04 4.51
CA GLY A 268 -13.41 7.17 4.81
C GLY A 268 -13.27 7.47 6.31
N VAL A 269 -14.31 7.25 7.11
CA VAL A 269 -14.26 7.44 8.58
C VAL A 269 -13.14 6.62 9.23
N LEU A 270 -12.93 5.39 8.77
CA LEU A 270 -11.83 4.53 9.26
C LEU A 270 -10.46 5.13 8.94
N HIS A 271 -10.33 5.82 7.81
CA HIS A 271 -9.08 6.46 7.40
C HIS A 271 -8.77 7.75 8.17
N VAL A 272 -9.78 8.46 8.68
CA VAL A 272 -9.57 9.60 9.58
C VAL A 272 -8.82 9.14 10.83
N GLY A 273 -9.33 8.12 11.53
CA GLY A 273 -8.69 7.59 12.73
C GLY A 273 -7.26 7.09 12.46
N LYS A 274 -7.07 6.34 11.37
CA LYS A 274 -5.74 5.83 11.00
C LYS A 274 -4.77 6.96 10.63
N ALA A 275 -5.21 8.00 9.91
CA ALA A 275 -4.37 9.14 9.56
C ALA A 275 -3.93 9.92 10.80
N SER A 276 -4.86 10.21 11.72
CA SER A 276 -4.58 10.99 12.94
C SER A 276 -3.59 10.31 13.87
N VAL A 277 -3.59 8.98 13.95
CA VAL A 277 -2.72 8.21 14.86
C VAL A 277 -1.38 7.82 14.21
N SER A 278 -1.27 7.86 12.88
CA SER A 278 -0.08 7.37 12.16
C SER A 278 1.22 8.12 12.51
N ILE A 279 1.21 9.45 12.52
CA ILE A 279 2.41 10.25 12.85
C ILE A 279 2.75 10.15 14.34
N PRO A 280 1.79 10.33 15.28
CA PRO A 280 2.06 10.14 16.71
C PRO A 280 2.56 8.73 17.03
N GLY A 281 1.95 7.69 16.45
CA GLY A 281 2.37 6.30 16.65
C GLY A 281 3.76 6.02 16.11
N GLY A 282 4.11 6.57 14.94
CA GLY A 282 5.46 6.49 14.38
C GLY A 282 6.50 7.18 15.26
N ALA A 283 6.21 8.38 15.75
CA ALA A 283 7.08 9.11 16.67
C ALA A 283 7.22 8.41 18.03
N LEU A 284 6.15 7.78 18.52
CA LEU A 284 6.18 6.97 19.74
C LEU A 284 7.05 5.73 19.56
N SER A 285 7.02 5.12 18.38
CA SER A 285 7.85 3.96 18.04
C SER A 285 9.34 4.31 18.05
N ASP A 286 9.71 5.52 17.60
CA ASP A 286 11.10 6.00 17.67
C ASP A 286 11.56 6.22 19.13
N ARG A 287 10.63 6.50 20.07
CA ARG A 287 10.95 6.77 21.49
C ARG A 287 10.91 5.53 22.38
N TRP A 288 9.87 4.72 22.26
CA TRP A 288 9.59 3.57 23.14
C TRP A 288 9.96 2.22 22.51
N GLY A 289 10.40 2.24 21.25
CA GLY A 289 10.69 1.06 20.46
C GLY A 289 9.44 0.43 19.86
N GLY A 290 9.58 -0.14 18.65
CA GLY A 290 8.44 -0.66 17.89
C GLY A 290 7.66 -1.77 18.59
N LYS A 291 8.29 -2.59 19.43
CA LYS A 291 7.61 -3.68 20.14
C LYS A 291 6.56 -3.17 21.13
N ALA A 292 6.89 -2.13 21.91
CA ALA A 292 5.98 -1.57 22.90
C ALA A 292 4.74 -0.94 22.24
N VAL A 293 4.96 -0.22 21.14
CA VAL A 293 3.89 0.43 20.38
C VAL A 293 2.98 -0.59 19.69
N VAL A 294 3.54 -1.67 19.13
CA VAL A 294 2.73 -2.75 18.54
C VAL A 294 1.86 -3.41 19.61
N VAL A 295 2.40 -3.74 20.79
CA VAL A 295 1.60 -4.37 21.86
C VAL A 295 0.48 -3.44 22.36
N ALA A 296 0.70 -2.13 22.37
CA ALA A 296 -0.30 -1.17 22.83
C ALA A 296 -1.41 -0.90 21.79
N GLY A 297 -1.16 -1.12 20.50
CA GLY A 297 -2.06 -0.68 19.42
C GLY A 297 -2.59 -1.78 18.49
N TRP A 298 -2.19 -3.04 18.67
CA TRP A 298 -2.66 -4.19 17.90
C TRP A 298 -4.02 -4.70 18.39
#